data_AF-A0A3D8QDV7-F1
#
_entry.id   AF-A0A3D8QDV7-F1
#
_cell.length_a   1.000
_cell.length_b   1.000
_cell.length_c   1.000
_cell.angle_alpha   90.00
_cell.angle_beta   90.00
_cell.angle_gamma   90.00
#
_symmetry.space_group_name_H-M   'P 1'
#
loop_
_entity.id
_entity.type
_entity.pdbx_description
1 polymer ?
#
loop_
_entity_poly.entity_id
_entity_poly.type
_entity_poly.pdbx_seq_one_letter_code
_entity_poly.pdbx_strand_id
1 'polypeptide(L)'
;MALALGFAPIRIVQGLFAVIVLGLTAYDVSSWSYYSTWSPSSINYLLFVSIWTLLALAYLVITPGRYEVAAHKYGILAAEALTALFWFAGWIAVAALLGVYIFPSLVLS
;
A
#
# COMPACT_ATOMS: atom_id res chain seq x y z
N MET A 1 -8.37 27.21 5.50
CA MET A 1 -7.10 26.83 6.16
C MET A 1 -7.29 25.84 7.32
N ALA A 2 -8.15 26.12 8.31
CA ALA A 2 -8.33 25.26 9.49
C ALA A 2 -8.82 23.82 9.21
N LEU A 3 -9.62 23.61 8.16
CA LEU A 3 -10.09 22.28 7.77
C LEU A 3 -8.97 21.38 7.21
N ALA A 4 -7.90 21.96 6.63
CA ALA A 4 -6.78 21.19 6.09
C ALA A 4 -5.90 20.56 7.19
N LEU A 5 -5.91 21.14 8.40
CA LEU A 5 -5.19 20.61 9.56
C LEU A 5 -5.96 19.48 10.27
N GLY A 6 -7.29 19.43 10.15
CA GLY A 6 -8.11 18.36 10.74
C GLY A 6 -7.86 16.97 10.12
N PHE A 7 -7.46 16.92 8.84
CA PHE A 7 -7.16 15.67 8.12
C PHE A 7 -5.65 15.42 7.93
N ALA A 8 -4.78 16.29 8.44
CA ALA A 8 -3.33 16.09 8.40
C ALA A 8 -2.88 14.84 9.19
N PRO A 9 -3.43 14.54 10.39
CA PRO A 9 -2.98 13.39 11.18
C PRO A 9 -3.20 12.06 10.45
N ILE A 10 -4.38 11.89 9.84
CA ILE A 10 -4.73 10.64 9.15
C ILE A 10 -3.85 10.40 7.93
N ARG A 11 -3.46 11.45 7.20
CA ARG A 11 -2.55 11.36 6.05
C ARG A 11 -1.11 11.03 6.47
N ILE A 12 -0.66 11.58 7.59
CA ILE A 12 0.64 11.22 8.19
C ILE A 12 0.64 9.75 8.59
N VAL A 13 -0.42 9.27 9.24
CA VAL A 13 -0.56 7.87 9.64
C VAL A 13 -0.59 6.94 8.41
N GLN A 14 -1.36 7.29 7.38
CA GLN A 14 -1.40 6.54 6.12
C GLN A 14 -0.02 6.44 5.46
N GLY A 15 0.74 7.55 5.43
CA GLY A 15 2.10 7.56 4.89
C GLY A 15 3.07 6.74 5.73
N LEU A 16 2.99 6.86 7.06
CA LEU A 16 3.81 6.09 7.99
C LEU A 16 3.62 4.58 7.80
N PHE A 17 2.37 4.12 7.77
CA PHE A 17 2.07 2.70 7.55
C PHE A 17 2.52 2.22 6.17
N ALA A 18 2.35 3.04 5.12
CA ALA A 18 2.85 2.70 3.79
C ALA A 18 4.37 2.53 3.75
N VAL A 19 5.12 3.41 4.42
CA VAL A 19 6.60 3.32 4.51
C VAL A 19 7.04 2.08 5.29
N ILE A 20 6.34 1.74 6.38
CA ILE A 20 6.63 0.53 7.15
C ILE A 20 6.47 -0.71 6.27
N VAL A 21 5.34 -0.83 5.57
CA VAL A 21 5.09 -1.99 4.68
C VAL A 21 6.06 -1.99 3.49
N LEU A 22 6.42 -0.83 2.94
CA LEU A 22 7.44 -0.73 1.90
C LEU A 22 8.79 -1.28 2.39
N GLY A 23 9.22 -0.89 3.60
CA GLY A 23 10.48 -1.36 4.18
C GLY A 23 10.48 -2.87 4.43
N LEU A 24 9.41 -3.41 5.01
CA LEU A 24 9.25 -4.85 5.23
C LEU A 24 9.23 -5.64 3.92
N THR A 25 8.40 -5.23 2.95
CA THR A 25 8.28 -5.93 1.67
C THR A 25 9.53 -5.81 0.81
N ALA A 26 10.24 -4.67 0.86
CA ALA A 26 11.54 -4.51 0.20
C ALA A 26 12.60 -5.43 0.82
N TYR A 27 12.61 -5.58 2.14
CA TYR A 27 13.47 -6.55 2.81
C TYR A 27 13.14 -7.98 2.39
N ASP A 28 11.87 -8.38 2.38
CA ASP A 28 11.44 -9.72 1.98
C ASP A 28 11.82 -10.04 0.53
N VAL A 29 11.63 -9.08 -0.39
CA VAL A 29 12.05 -9.20 -1.79
C VAL A 29 13.56 -9.34 -1.91
N SER A 30 14.33 -8.55 -1.15
CA SER A 30 15.79 -8.61 -1.16
C SER A 30 16.33 -9.93 -0.60
N SER A 31 15.70 -10.44 0.46
CA SER A 31 16.04 -11.71 1.09
C SER A 31 15.74 -12.87 0.13
N TRP A 32 14.55 -12.89 -0.48
CA TRP A 32 14.24 -13.92 -1.47
C TRP A 32 15.14 -13.83 -2.70
N SER A 33 15.47 -12.64 -3.21
CA SER A 33 16.42 -12.50 -4.32
C SER A 33 17.82 -13.04 -4.01
N TYR A 34 18.22 -13.09 -2.74
CA TYR A 34 19.51 -13.63 -2.33
C TYR A 34 19.49 -15.17 -2.26
N TYR A 35 18.38 -15.78 -1.87
CA TYR A 35 18.24 -17.24 -1.69
C TYR A 35 17.51 -17.95 -2.85
N SER A 36 16.84 -17.22 -3.75
CA SER A 36 15.98 -17.74 -4.80
C SER A 36 15.81 -16.74 -5.95
N THR A 37 15.69 -17.20 -7.20
CA THR A 37 15.57 -16.30 -8.38
C THR A 37 14.19 -15.67 -8.53
N TRP A 38 13.24 -15.97 -7.62
CA TRP A 38 11.84 -15.57 -7.78
C TRP A 38 11.23 -15.13 -6.45
N SER A 39 10.66 -13.92 -6.42
CA SER A 39 9.87 -13.35 -5.31
C SER A 39 8.39 -13.71 -5.48
N PRO A 40 7.60 -13.94 -4.42
CA PRO A 40 6.21 -14.35 -4.57
C PRO A 40 5.40 -13.14 -5.04
N SER A 41 4.48 -13.37 -5.97
CA SER A 41 3.66 -12.32 -6.57
C SER A 41 2.87 -11.50 -5.54
N SER A 42 2.43 -12.10 -4.43
CA SER A 42 1.73 -11.41 -3.34
C SER A 42 2.60 -10.35 -2.63
N ILE A 43 3.89 -10.63 -2.41
CA ILE A 43 4.80 -9.66 -1.75
C ILE A 43 5.16 -8.54 -2.73
N ASN A 44 5.42 -8.87 -3.99
CA ASN A 44 5.65 -7.87 -5.04
C ASN A 44 4.44 -6.93 -5.21
N TYR A 45 3.22 -7.48 -5.07
CA TYR A 45 2.00 -6.68 -5.08
C TYR A 45 1.95 -5.70 -3.90
N LEU A 46 2.23 -6.12 -2.66
CA LEU A 46 2.29 -5.21 -1.51
C LEU A 46 3.34 -4.11 -1.67
N LEU A 47 4.48 -4.40 -2.29
CA LEU A 47 5.50 -3.41 -2.61
C LEU A 47 4.95 -2.36 -3.58
N PHE A 48 4.26 -2.79 -4.64
CA PHE A 48 3.55 -1.89 -5.55
C PHE A 48 2.50 -1.03 -4.82
N VAL A 49 1.66 -1.62 -3.96
CA VAL A 49 0.64 -0.89 -3.19
C VAL A 49 1.27 0.18 -2.29
N SER A 50 2.42 -0.13 -1.68
CA SER A 50 3.15 0.81 -0.83
C SER A 50 3.74 1.98 -1.61
N ILE A 51 4.27 1.74 -2.82
CA ILE A 51 4.74 2.81 -3.72
C ILE A 51 3.56 3.66 -4.21
N TRP A 52 2.47 3.00 -4.63
CA TRP A 52 1.25 3.69 -5.08
C TRP A 52 0.71 4.63 -4.01
N THR A 53 0.69 4.22 -2.75
CA THR A 53 0.19 5.05 -1.65
C THR A 53 1.04 6.28 -1.38
N LEU A 54 2.35 6.21 -1.57
CA LEU A 54 3.22 7.39 -1.52
C LEU A 54 2.92 8.37 -2.67
N LEU A 55 2.66 7.85 -3.89
CA LEU A 55 2.25 8.68 -5.03
C LEU A 55 0.87 9.32 -4.81
N ALA A 56 -0.09 8.56 -4.29
CA ALA A 56 -1.42 9.07 -3.94
C ALA A 56 -1.33 10.16 -2.87
N LEU A 57 -0.50 9.98 -1.83
CA LEU A 57 -0.26 11.01 -0.81
C LEU A 57 0.40 12.26 -1.38
N ALA A 58 1.40 12.11 -2.25
CA ALA A 58 2.02 13.24 -2.93
C ALA A 58 0.99 14.04 -3.73
N TYR A 59 0.11 13.35 -4.49
CA TYR A 59 -1.01 13.99 -5.19
C TYR A 59 -1.94 14.71 -4.21
N LEU A 60 -2.34 14.07 -3.11
CA LEU A 60 -3.26 14.61 -2.13
C LEU A 60 -2.71 15.81 -1.34
N VAL A 61 -1.39 15.92 -1.14
CA VAL A 61 -0.73 17.05 -0.46
C VAL A 61 -0.49 18.22 -1.42
N ILE A 62 -0.15 17.95 -2.68
CA ILE A 62 0.12 18.99 -3.69
C ILE A 62 -1.17 19.65 -4.19
N THR A 63 -2.24 18.86 -4.40
CA THR A 63 -3.53 19.33 -4.94
C THR A 63 -4.14 20.52 -4.18
N PRO A 64 -4.28 20.50 -2.84
CA PRO A 64 -4.88 21.61 -2.10
C PRO A 64 -4.00 22.86 -2.01
N GLY A 65 -2.71 22.80 -2.39
CA GLY A 65 -1.76 23.89 -2.21
C GLY A 65 -1.57 24.82 -3.41
N ARG A 66 -1.93 24.40 -4.64
CA ARG A 66 -1.56 25.16 -5.85
C ARG A 66 -2.60 25.22 -6.98
N TYR A 67 -3.62 24.36 -6.98
CA TYR A 67 -4.51 24.24 -8.15
C TYR A 67 -5.98 24.09 -7.75
N GLU A 68 -6.66 25.21 -7.54
CA GLU A 68 -8.13 25.27 -7.39
C GLU A 68 -8.87 24.75 -8.64
N VAL A 69 -8.19 24.71 -9.80
CA VAL A 69 -8.72 24.25 -11.09
C VAL A 69 -8.63 22.71 -11.25
N ALA A 70 -7.74 22.03 -10.54
CA ALA A 70 -7.62 20.56 -10.56
C ALA A 70 -8.49 19.87 -9.48
N ALA A 71 -9.29 20.64 -8.74
CA ALA A 71 -10.19 20.19 -7.70
C ALA A 71 -11.45 19.49 -8.26
N HIS A 72 -11.27 18.49 -9.12
CA HIS A 72 -12.32 17.50 -9.33
C HIS A 72 -12.36 16.60 -8.09
N LYS A 73 -13.37 16.81 -7.25
CA LYS A 73 -13.79 15.96 -6.10
C LYS A 73 -13.64 14.45 -6.39
N TYR A 74 -13.84 14.06 -7.64
CA TYR A 74 -13.68 12.69 -8.14
C TYR A 74 -12.23 12.19 -8.16
N GLY A 75 -11.22 13.02 -8.43
CA GLY A 75 -9.81 12.59 -8.47
C GLY A 75 -9.26 12.25 -7.09
N ILE A 76 -9.57 13.09 -6.10
CA ILE A 76 -9.26 12.82 -4.68
C ILE A 76 -9.96 11.54 -4.22
N LEU A 77 -11.27 11.42 -4.50
CA LEU A 77 -12.05 10.25 -4.13
C LEU A 77 -11.56 8.98 -4.83
N ALA A 78 -11.17 9.07 -6.11
CA ALA A 78 -10.63 7.94 -6.86
C ALA A 78 -9.27 7.50 -6.31
N ALA A 79 -8.37 8.42 -5.99
CA ALA A 79 -7.07 8.07 -5.41
C ALA A 79 -7.21 7.36 -4.05
N GLU A 80 -8.12 7.84 -3.19
CA GLU A 80 -8.44 7.22 -1.91
C GLU A 80 -9.12 5.84 -2.10
N ALA A 81 -10.12 5.74 -2.98
CA ALA A 81 -10.83 4.49 -3.24
C ALA A 81 -9.92 3.42 -3.86
N LEU A 82 -9.06 3.79 -4.82
CA LEU A 82 -8.07 2.88 -5.41
C LEU A 82 -7.07 2.43 -4.36
N THR A 83 -6.62 3.33 -3.49
CA THR A 83 -5.74 2.99 -2.38
C THR A 83 -6.39 1.93 -1.47
N ALA A 84 -7.64 2.13 -1.07
CA ALA A 84 -8.37 1.16 -0.25
C ALA A 84 -8.53 -0.20 -0.95
N LEU A 85 -8.87 -0.20 -2.24
CA LEU A 85 -9.01 -1.43 -3.04
C LEU A 85 -7.67 -2.18 -3.16
N PHE A 86 -6.57 -1.48 -3.40
CA PHE A 86 -5.25 -2.08 -3.50
C PHE A 86 -4.79 -2.68 -2.17
N TRP A 87 -4.98 -1.98 -1.06
CA TRP A 87 -4.69 -2.54 0.26
C TRP A 87 -5.54 -3.78 0.54
N PHE A 88 -6.84 -3.73 0.25
CA PHE A 88 -7.74 -4.86 0.48
C PHE A 88 -7.33 -6.10 -0.34
N ALA A 89 -7.07 -5.92 -1.64
CA ALA A 89 -6.59 -7.00 -2.50
C ALA A 89 -5.23 -7.53 -2.05
N GLY A 90 -4.34 -6.67 -1.55
CA GLY A 90 -3.00 -7.06 -1.11
C GLY A 90 -3.04 -7.98 0.11
N TRP A 91 -3.87 -7.67 1.09
CA TRP A 91 -4.05 -8.54 2.26
C TRP A 91 -4.71 -9.86 1.90
N ILE A 92 -5.66 -9.88 0.95
CA ILE A 92 -6.25 -11.13 0.43
C ILE A 92 -5.18 -11.98 -0.26
N ALA A 93 -4.32 -11.38 -1.08
CA ALA A 93 -3.26 -12.10 -1.78
C ALA A 93 -2.24 -12.74 -0.82
N VAL A 94 -1.94 -12.06 0.30
CA VAL A 94 -1.06 -12.60 1.35
C VAL A 94 -1.76 -13.71 2.14
N ALA A 95 -3.03 -13.54 2.48
CA ALA A 95 -3.81 -14.58 3.16
C ALA A 95 -3.91 -15.86 2.31
N ALA A 96 -4.11 -15.71 0.99
CA ALA A 96 -4.12 -16.83 0.05
C ALA A 96 -2.75 -17.53 -0.01
N LEU A 97 -1.65 -16.77 -0.06
CA LEU A 97 -0.29 -17.30 -0.02
C LEU A 97 -0.05 -18.13 1.25
N LEU A 98 -0.36 -17.56 2.41
CA LEU A 98 -0.18 -18.21 3.71
C LEU A 98 -1.06 -19.46 3.86
N GLY A 99 -2.30 -19.42 3.37
CA GLY A 99 -3.17 -20.60 3.37
C GLY A 99 -2.55 -21.78 2.62
N VAL A 100 -1.96 -21.54 1.45
CA VAL A 100 -1.31 -22.60 0.66
C VAL A 100 -0.14 -23.26 1.40
N TYR A 101 0.63 -22.52 2.20
CA TYR A 101 1.79 -23.08 2.92
C TYR A 101 1.45 -23.66 4.30
N ILE A 102 0.47 -23.10 5.01
CA ILE A 102 0.13 -23.48 6.39
C ILE A 102 -0.82 -24.68 6.44
N PHE A 103 -1.82 -24.76 5.55
CA PHE A 103 -2.83 -25.83 5.64
C PHE A 103 -2.28 -27.23 5.31
N PRO A 104 -1.42 -27.43 4.29
CA PRO A 104 -0.87 -28.75 4.01
C PRO A 104 0.13 -29.25 5.06
N SER A 105 0.86 -28.35 5.73
CA SER A 105 1.87 -28.71 6.73
C SER A 105 1.28 -29.13 8.08
N LEU A 106 0.06 -28.73 8.40
CA LEU A 106 -0.68 -29.13 9.60
C LEU A 106 -1.49 -30.43 9.44
N VAL A 107 -1.78 -30.83 8.20
CA VAL A 107 -2.52 -32.07 7.88
C VAL A 107 -1.57 -33.27 7.71
N LEU A 108 -0.28 -33.02 7.49
CA LEU A 108 0.74 -34.03 7.28
C LEU A 108 1.62 -34.30 8.53
N SER A 109 1.27 -33.72 9.69
CA SER A 109 1.88 -33.98 11.01
C SER A 109 0.96 -34.82 11.88
#